data_AF-A0A4V2A3H2-F1
#
_entry.id   AF-A0A4V2A3H2-F1
#
_cell.length_a   1.000
_cell.length_b   1.000
_cell.length_c   1.000
_cell.angle_alpha   90.00
_cell.angle_beta   90.00
_cell.angle_gamma   90.00
#
_symmetry.space_group_name_H-M   'P 1'
#
loop_
_entity.id
_entity.type
_entity.pdbx_description
1 polymer ?
#
loop_
_entity_poly.entity_id
_entity_poly.type
_entity_poly.pdbx_seq_one_letter_code
_entity_poly.pdbx_strand_id
1 'polypeptide(L)'
;MTSPTLQILWSLLKIFSNRVKEDIDMRYLKAFGANLRKLIEARGMSVRACALTLELEPAQLGRIVRGTQNPSLKTLLHIATGLGLSPRDLLDFDFDSKK
;
A
#
# COMPACT_ATOMS: atom_id res chain seq x y z
N MET A 1 39.12 15.06 -2.89
CA MET A 1 38.35 15.32 -4.12
C MET A 1 37.89 13.97 -4.66
N THR A 2 36.60 13.62 -4.57
CA THR A 2 36.11 12.36 -5.16
C THR A 2 36.14 12.47 -6.68
N SER A 3 36.68 11.45 -7.35
CA SER A 3 36.74 11.42 -8.82
C SER A 3 35.32 11.53 -9.41
N PRO A 4 35.10 12.35 -10.46
CA PRO A 4 33.80 12.47 -11.16
C PRO A 4 33.20 11.12 -11.54
N THR A 5 34.05 10.12 -11.84
CA THR A 5 33.65 8.76 -12.20
C THR A 5 32.99 8.00 -11.03
N LEU A 6 33.48 8.17 -9.81
CA LEU A 6 32.89 7.53 -8.61
C LEU A 6 31.54 8.15 -8.25
N GLN A 7 31.36 9.45 -8.49
CA GLN A 7 30.10 10.15 -8.24
C GLN A 7 29.01 9.72 -9.23
N ILE A 8 29.37 9.51 -10.50
CA ILE A 8 28.46 8.94 -11.52
C ILE A 8 28.08 7.50 -11.14
N LEU A 9 29.07 6.65 -10.80
CA LEU A 9 28.81 5.26 -10.42
C LEU A 9 27.90 5.16 -9.18
N TRP A 10 28.14 5.99 -8.16
CA TRP A 10 27.29 6.05 -6.97
C TRP A 10 25.86 6.50 -7.30
N SER A 11 25.71 7.47 -8.21
CA SER A 11 24.39 7.97 -8.63
C SER A 11 23.61 6.89 -9.38
N LEU A 12 24.27 6.14 -10.28
CA LEU A 12 23.66 5.03 -11.01
C LEU A 12 23.26 3.87 -10.09
N LEU A 13 24.14 3.49 -9.15
CA LEU A 13 23.82 2.49 -8.13
C LEU A 13 22.62 2.91 -7.26
N LYS A 14 22.58 4.18 -6.86
CA LYS A 14 21.46 4.72 -6.08
C LYS A 14 20.15 4.70 -6.87
N ILE A 15 20.16 5.11 -8.14
CA ILE A 15 18.97 5.06 -9.02
C ILE A 15 18.48 3.63 -9.19
N PHE A 16 19.38 2.69 -9.47
CA PHE A 16 19.04 1.29 -9.63
C PHE A 16 18.44 0.70 -8.34
N SER A 17 19.11 0.94 -7.21
CA SER A 17 18.62 0.49 -5.89
C SER A 17 17.26 1.10 -5.55
N ASN A 18 17.01 2.38 -5.88
CA ASN A 18 15.73 3.03 -5.60
C ASN A 18 14.60 2.42 -6.44
N ARG A 19 14.86 2.12 -7.72
CA ARG A 19 13.89 1.48 -8.62
C ARG A 19 13.46 0.10 -8.14
N VAL A 20 14.41 -0.72 -7.69
CA VAL A 20 14.09 -2.06 -7.14
C VAL A 20 13.22 -1.94 -5.89
N LYS A 21 13.56 -1.00 -5.00
CA LYS A 21 12.76 -0.75 -3.80
C LYS A 21 11.33 -0.30 -4.13
N GLU A 22 11.18 0.63 -5.08
CA GLU A 22 9.87 1.09 -5.55
C GLU A 22 9.01 -0.05 -6.10
N ASP A 23 9.60 -1.03 -6.83
CA ASP A 23 8.86 -2.20 -7.31
C ASP A 23 8.32 -3.06 -6.16
N ILE A 24 9.15 -3.34 -5.16
CA ILE A 24 8.77 -4.11 -3.97
C ILE A 24 7.64 -3.38 -3.22
N ASP A 25 7.79 -2.09 -2.97
CA ASP A 25 6.80 -1.27 -2.28
C ASP A 25 5.46 -1.25 -3.04
N MET A 26 5.49 -1.07 -4.37
CA MET A 26 4.28 -1.11 -5.22
C MET A 26 3.58 -2.46 -5.16
N ARG A 27 4.32 -3.57 -5.16
CA ARG A 27 3.74 -4.92 -5.06
C ARG A 27 3.16 -5.19 -3.69
N TYR A 28 3.81 -4.71 -2.63
CA TYR A 28 3.29 -4.81 -1.26
C TYR A 28 1.97 -4.06 -1.12
N LEU A 29 1.90 -2.83 -1.63
CA LEU A 29 0.66 -2.04 -1.62
C LEU A 29 -0.46 -2.69 -2.43
N LYS A 30 -0.16 -3.34 -3.56
CA LYS A 30 -1.14 -4.11 -4.33
C LYS A 30 -1.65 -5.33 -3.56
N ALA A 31 -0.77 -6.06 -2.88
CA ALA A 31 -1.15 -7.21 -2.06
C ALA A 31 -2.06 -6.77 -0.89
N PHE A 32 -1.68 -5.71 -0.18
CA PHE A 32 -2.51 -5.09 0.85
C PHE A 32 -3.88 -4.66 0.31
N GLY A 33 -3.90 -3.94 -0.82
CA GLY A 33 -5.13 -3.45 -1.44
C GLY A 33 -6.07 -4.58 -1.86
N ALA A 34 -5.52 -5.70 -2.35
CA ALA A 34 -6.26 -6.91 -2.67
C ALA A 34 -6.85 -7.58 -1.42
N ASN A 35 -6.10 -7.65 -0.31
CA ASN A 35 -6.63 -8.14 0.96
C ASN A 35 -7.77 -7.27 1.48
N LEU A 36 -7.57 -5.95 1.50
CA LEU A 36 -8.59 -5.00 1.94
C LEU A 36 -9.88 -5.12 1.12
N ARG A 37 -9.77 -5.30 -0.20
CA ARG A 37 -10.94 -5.57 -1.06
C ARG A 37 -11.69 -6.82 -0.63
N LYS A 38 -11.00 -7.94 -0.39
CA LYS A 38 -11.62 -9.19 0.08
C LYS A 38 -12.37 -8.97 1.39
N LEU A 39 -11.77 -8.25 2.35
CA LEU A 39 -12.38 -7.95 3.65
C LEU A 39 -13.65 -7.09 3.52
N ILE A 40 -13.66 -6.14 2.57
CA ILE A 40 -14.82 -5.29 2.27
C ILE A 40 -15.94 -6.12 1.60
N GLU A 41 -15.59 -6.91 0.57
CA GLU A 41 -16.53 -7.72 -0.19
C GLU A 41 -17.15 -8.84 0.68
N ALA A 42 -16.38 -9.42 1.60
CA ALA A 42 -16.87 -10.38 2.60
C ALA A 42 -17.96 -9.80 3.53
N ARG A 43 -18.06 -8.47 3.64
CA ARG A 43 -19.12 -7.75 4.37
C ARG A 43 -20.28 -7.30 3.48
N GLY A 44 -20.33 -7.75 2.22
CA GLY A 44 -21.39 -7.43 1.28
C GLY A 44 -21.36 -5.97 0.79
N MET A 45 -20.23 -5.27 0.94
CA MET A 45 -20.09 -3.87 0.53
C MET A 45 -19.25 -3.75 -0.75
N SER A 46 -19.55 -2.73 -1.56
CA SER A 46 -18.60 -2.26 -2.56
C SER A 46 -17.53 -1.37 -1.91
N VAL A 47 -16.37 -1.22 -2.55
CA VAL A 47 -15.32 -0.28 -2.08
C VAL A 47 -15.87 1.15 -1.94
N ARG A 48 -16.73 1.58 -2.87
CA ARG A 48 -17.36 2.90 -2.82
C ARG A 48 -18.32 3.01 -1.63
N ALA A 49 -19.17 2.01 -1.41
CA ALA A 49 -20.10 2.00 -0.28
C ALA A 49 -19.34 2.00 1.06
N CYS A 50 -18.32 1.16 1.19
CA CYS A 50 -17.46 1.12 2.36
C CYS A 50 -16.77 2.47 2.63
N ALA A 51 -16.25 3.15 1.60
CA ALA A 51 -15.66 4.47 1.76
C ALA A 51 -16.66 5.47 2.39
N LEU A 52 -17.90 5.47 1.91
CA LEU A 52 -18.95 6.35 2.44
C LEU A 52 -19.30 6.00 3.89
N THR A 53 -19.42 4.70 4.22
CA THR A 53 -19.65 4.23 5.60
C THR A 53 -18.52 4.62 6.55
N LEU A 54 -17.28 4.64 6.05
CA LEU A 54 -16.09 5.04 6.80
C LEU A 54 -15.84 6.55 6.76
N GLU A 55 -16.71 7.36 6.16
CA GLU A 55 -16.49 8.81 5.99
C GLU A 55 -15.15 9.15 5.29
N LEU A 56 -14.69 8.27 4.39
CA LEU A 56 -13.53 8.47 3.54
C LEU A 56 -13.95 8.91 2.14
N GLU A 57 -13.10 9.69 1.48
CA GLU A 57 -13.29 9.98 0.07
C GLU A 57 -13.25 8.66 -0.74
N PRO A 58 -14.25 8.37 -1.60
CA PRO A 58 -14.24 7.15 -2.42
C PRO A 58 -12.98 6.99 -3.28
N ALA A 59 -12.41 8.11 -3.75
CA ALA A 59 -11.15 8.08 -4.50
C ALA A 59 -9.96 7.68 -3.63
N GLN A 60 -9.91 8.13 -2.37
CA GLN A 60 -8.87 7.74 -1.41
C GLN A 60 -8.90 6.24 -1.14
N LEU A 61 -10.04 5.69 -0.72
CA LEU A 61 -10.13 4.24 -0.46
C LEU A 61 -9.89 3.44 -1.74
N GLY A 62 -10.37 3.92 -2.88
CA GLY A 62 -10.09 3.30 -4.18
C GLY A 62 -8.60 3.27 -4.54
N ARG A 63 -7.83 4.33 -4.26
CA ARG A 63 -6.37 4.37 -4.48
C ARG A 63 -5.64 3.38 -3.57
N ILE A 64 -6.06 3.28 -2.31
CA ILE A 64 -5.51 2.32 -1.35
C ILE A 64 -5.78 0.89 -1.82
N VAL A 65 -7.02 0.57 -2.20
CA VAL A 65 -7.40 -0.77 -2.69
C VAL A 65 -6.68 -1.15 -4.00
N ARG A 66 -6.36 -0.18 -4.87
CA ARG A 66 -5.56 -0.42 -6.08
C ARG A 66 -4.05 -0.51 -5.80
N GLY A 67 -3.61 -0.23 -4.58
CA GLY A 67 -2.19 -0.19 -4.22
C GLY A 67 -1.43 1.02 -4.79
N THR A 68 -2.13 2.06 -5.25
CA THR A 68 -1.50 3.27 -5.81
C THR A 68 -1.25 4.36 -4.75
N GLN A 69 -1.66 4.11 -3.50
CA GLN A 69 -1.44 5.01 -2.39
C GLN A 69 -1.11 4.19 -1.14
N ASN A 70 -0.04 4.56 -0.44
CA ASN A 70 0.26 4.04 0.88
C ASN A 70 -0.65 4.73 1.92
N PRO A 71 -1.53 3.99 2.64
CA PRO A 71 -2.31 4.60 3.71
C PRO A 71 -1.40 5.04 4.86
N SER A 72 -1.73 6.17 5.49
CA SER A 72 -1.10 6.51 6.78
C SER A 72 -1.52 5.50 7.85
N LEU A 73 -0.73 5.35 8.91
CA LEU A 73 -1.09 4.48 10.04
C LEU A 73 -2.44 4.88 10.68
N LYS A 74 -2.76 6.18 10.72
CA LYS A 74 -4.06 6.69 11.18
C LYS A 74 -5.20 6.26 10.26
N THR A 75 -5.00 6.32 8.95
CA THR A 75 -5.98 5.85 7.95
C THR A 75 -6.20 4.35 8.08
N LEU A 76 -5.13 3.58 8.30
CA LEU A 76 -5.21 2.12 8.50
C LEU A 76 -6.00 1.79 9.76
N LEU A 77 -5.74 2.48 10.88
CA LEU A 77 -6.50 2.34 12.11
C LEU A 77 -7.98 2.67 11.89
N HIS A 78 -8.28 3.79 11.22
CA HIS A 78 -9.65 4.23 10.92
C HIS A 78 -10.44 3.20 10.10
N ILE A 79 -9.82 2.66 9.05
CA ILE A 79 -10.41 1.59 8.22
C ILE A 79 -10.66 0.35 9.07
N ALA A 80 -9.69 -0.07 9.89
CA ALA A 80 -9.83 -1.25 10.73
C ALA A 80 -11.01 -1.09 11.70
N THR A 81 -11.03 0.02 12.45
CA THR A 81 -12.08 0.29 13.45
C THR A 81 -13.47 0.36 12.81
N GLY A 82 -13.60 1.02 11.66
CA GLY A 82 -14.90 1.12 10.99
C GLY A 82 -15.35 -0.16 10.29
N LEU A 83 -14.45 -1.12 10.05
CA LEU A 83 -14.79 -2.49 9.62
C LEU A 83 -15.01 -3.46 10.79
N GLY A 84 -14.86 -3.00 12.03
CA GLY A 84 -14.91 -3.85 13.24
C GLY A 84 -13.73 -4.82 13.33
N LEU A 85 -12.57 -4.42 12.81
CA LEU A 85 -11.34 -5.20 12.76
C LEU A 85 -10.22 -4.52 13.55
N SER A 86 -9.17 -5.29 13.83
CA SER A 86 -7.89 -4.76 14.26
C SER A 86 -7.00 -4.40 13.05
N PRO A 87 -6.02 -3.50 13.20
CA PRO A 87 -4.99 -3.25 12.19
C PRO A 87 -4.25 -4.51 11.71
N ARG A 88 -4.11 -5.52 12.58
CA ARG A 88 -3.48 -6.80 12.24
C ARG A 88 -4.29 -7.52 11.16
N ASP A 89 -5.61 -7.53 11.23
CA ASP A 89 -6.46 -8.25 10.27
C ASP A 89 -6.34 -7.63 8.87
N LEU A 90 -6.13 -6.31 8.78
CA LEU A 90 -5.86 -5.65 7.50
C LEU A 90 -4.50 -6.04 6.90
N LEU A 91 -3.53 -6.35 7.77
CA LEU A 91 -2.16 -6.72 7.42
C LEU A 91 -1.95 -8.24 7.31
N ASP A 92 -2.99 -9.04 7.50
CA ASP A 92 -2.94 -10.48 7.40
C ASP A 92 -3.10 -10.92 5.94
N PHE A 93 -1.98 -10.89 5.21
CA PHE A 93 -1.90 -11.32 3.82
C PHE A 93 -0.49 -11.80 3.44
N ASP A 94 -0.43 -12.74 2.50
CA ASP A 94 0.85 -13.23 1.99
C ASP A 94 1.49 -12.21 1.04
N PHE A 95 2.81 -12.00 1.21
CA PHE A 95 3.62 -11.21 0.31
C PHE A 95 5.01 -11.83 0.14
N ASP A 96 5.36 -12.15 -1.11
CA ASP A 96 6.71 -12.60 -1.47
C ASP A 96 7.57 -11.42 -1.95
N SER A 97 8.55 -11.06 -1.13
CA SER A 97 9.51 -9.97 -1.39
C SER A 97 10.67 -10.39 -2.30
N LYS A 98 10.82 -11.67 -2.63
CA LYS A 98 11.98 -12.21 -3.38
C LYS A 98 11.75 -12.32 -4.89
N LYS A 99 10.50 -12.23 -5.34
CA LYS A 99 10.17 -12.18 -6.79
C LYS A 99 10.64 -10.90 -7.43
#